data_AF-A0A6N9C8V5-F1
#
_entry.id   AF-A0A6N9C8V5-F1
#
_cell.length_a   1.000
_cell.length_b   1.000
_cell.length_c   1.000
_cell.angle_alpha   90.00
_cell.angle_beta   90.00
_cell.angle_gamma   90.00
#
_symmetry.space_group_name_H-M   'P 1'
#
loop_
_entity.id
_entity.type
_entity.pdbx_description
1 polymer ?
#
loop_
_entity_poly.entity_id
_entity_poly.type
_entity_poly.pdbx_seq_one_letter_code
_entity_poly.pdbx_strand_id
1 'polypeptide(L)'
;MIMKKTYEYRAYPTVKQALAWCKDTYEQTGQSVKKSTQEKALTPFRQESAPVASLHIDVLQNTLDRLDKAYQAFFRRGQKGDKPGFPRFKGAGRYRSMTFKHLAKQLIRAIGKRTARVVVPKIGHVKIHYHRPL
;
A
#
# COMPACT_ATOMS: atom_id res chain seq x y z
N MET A 1 4.85 35.80 -7.92
CA MET A 1 3.64 35.09 -7.46
C MET A 1 4.08 33.85 -6.70
N ILE A 2 3.99 33.92 -5.37
CA ILE A 2 4.67 33.06 -4.41
C ILE A 2 3.65 32.09 -3.83
N MET A 3 3.78 30.79 -4.12
CA MET A 3 3.20 29.68 -3.34
C MET A 3 3.70 28.33 -3.89
N LYS A 4 4.95 27.96 -3.58
CA LYS A 4 5.49 26.60 -3.83
C LYS A 4 6.39 26.05 -2.71
N LYS A 5 6.31 26.58 -1.48
CA LYS A 5 7.07 26.05 -0.33
C LYS A 5 6.26 25.14 0.60
N THR A 6 4.94 25.07 0.46
CA THR A 6 4.09 24.28 1.37
C THR A 6 4.06 22.77 1.04
N TYR A 7 4.60 22.35 -0.11
CA TYR A 7 4.58 20.95 -0.56
C TYR A 7 5.87 20.17 -0.33
N GLU A 8 7.01 20.82 -0.04
CA GLU A 8 8.29 20.11 0.12
C GLU A 8 8.41 19.35 1.44
N TYR A 9 7.57 19.62 2.45
CA TYR A 9 7.81 19.17 3.84
C TYR A 9 6.62 18.56 4.60
N ARG A 10 5.60 18.01 3.92
CA ARG A 10 4.64 17.15 4.62
C ARG A 10 4.88 15.70 4.24
N ALA A 11 5.76 15.05 5.00
CA ALA A 11 5.84 13.60 5.03
C ALA A 11 4.47 13.06 5.45
N TYR A 12 3.75 12.48 4.49
CA TYR A 12 2.37 12.00 4.64
C TYR A 12 2.32 10.49 4.60
N PRO A 13 2.30 9.82 5.77
CA PRO A 13 2.89 8.53 5.70
C PRO A 13 2.31 7.46 6.63
N THR A 14 1.08 7.68 7.03
CA THR A 14 0.16 6.58 7.21
C THR A 14 -0.60 6.39 5.91
N VAL A 15 -1.04 5.17 5.71
CA VAL A 15 -1.98 4.79 4.66
C VAL A 15 -3.07 5.87 4.52
N LYS A 16 -3.72 6.28 5.64
CA LYS A 16 -4.73 7.35 5.70
C LYS A 16 -4.30 8.69 5.10
N GLN A 17 -3.05 9.09 5.25
CA GLN A 17 -2.54 10.35 4.73
C GLN A 17 -2.30 10.31 3.21
N ALA A 18 -2.03 9.14 2.62
CA ALA A 18 -1.98 9.01 1.16
C ALA A 18 -3.34 9.29 0.50
N LEU A 19 -4.44 8.87 1.15
CA LEU A 19 -5.81 9.21 0.70
C LEU A 19 -6.08 10.71 0.83
N ALA A 20 -5.69 11.33 1.94
CA ALA A 20 -5.82 12.77 2.15
C ALA A 20 -5.04 13.54 1.07
N TRP A 21 -3.79 13.17 0.81
CA TRP A 21 -2.98 13.78 -0.24
C TRP A 21 -3.63 13.69 -1.63
N CYS A 22 -4.20 12.52 -1.98
CA CYS A 22 -4.94 12.37 -3.23
C CYS A 22 -6.17 13.29 -3.30
N LYS A 23 -6.92 13.40 -2.19
CA LYS A 23 -8.11 14.25 -2.09
C LYS A 23 -7.73 15.73 -2.24
N ASP A 24 -6.79 16.20 -1.43
CA ASP A 24 -6.36 17.61 -1.39
C ASP A 24 -5.79 18.04 -2.75
N THR A 25 -4.99 17.19 -3.39
CA THR A 25 -4.44 17.49 -4.72
C THR A 25 -5.54 17.60 -5.76
N TYR A 26 -6.53 16.70 -5.72
CA TYR A 26 -7.65 16.73 -6.66
C TYR A 26 -8.52 17.98 -6.46
N GLU A 27 -8.79 18.37 -5.22
CA GLU A 27 -9.56 19.57 -4.89
C GLU A 27 -8.87 20.85 -5.38
N GLN A 28 -7.54 20.90 -5.38
CA GLN A 28 -6.79 22.08 -5.80
C GLN A 28 -6.46 22.14 -7.30
N THR A 29 -6.21 20.99 -7.92
CA THR A 29 -5.64 20.91 -9.27
C THR A 29 -6.57 20.24 -10.28
N GLY A 30 -7.64 19.58 -9.82
CA GLY A 30 -8.47 18.70 -10.64
C GLY A 30 -7.78 17.41 -11.09
N GLN A 31 -6.54 17.15 -10.63
CA GLN A 31 -5.73 16.02 -11.07
C GLN A 31 -5.54 14.99 -9.95
N SER A 32 -5.48 13.72 -10.35
CA SER A 32 -5.19 12.61 -9.42
C SER A 32 -3.68 12.41 -9.25
N VAL A 33 -3.25 12.15 -8.02
CA VAL A 33 -1.84 11.84 -7.71
C VAL A 33 -1.49 10.45 -8.25
N LYS A 34 -0.47 10.37 -9.11
CA LYS A 34 0.02 9.09 -9.64
C LYS A 34 0.56 8.21 -8.51
N LYS A 35 0.27 6.90 -8.58
CA LYS A 35 0.80 5.90 -7.64
C LYS A 35 2.33 5.93 -7.53
N SER A 36 3.03 6.05 -8.66
CA SER A 36 4.50 6.08 -8.67
C SER A 36 5.08 7.26 -7.90
N THR A 37 4.39 8.39 -7.86
CA THR A 37 4.76 9.55 -7.03
C THR A 37 4.63 9.20 -5.54
N GLN A 38 3.53 8.54 -5.15
CA GLN A 38 3.31 8.10 -3.77
C GLN A 38 4.31 7.02 -3.34
N GLU A 39 4.68 6.10 -4.24
CA GLU A 39 5.69 5.07 -3.97
C GLU A 39 7.08 5.68 -3.70
N LYS A 40 7.46 6.74 -4.42
CA LYS A 40 8.71 7.48 -4.16
C LYS A 40 8.72 8.14 -2.78
N ALA A 41 7.57 8.61 -2.31
CA ALA A 41 7.43 9.23 -0.99
C ALA A 41 7.59 8.22 0.17
N LEU A 42 7.51 6.91 -0.08
CA LEU A 42 7.73 5.88 0.95
C LEU A 42 9.18 5.85 1.46
N THR A 43 10.16 6.20 0.62
CA THR A 43 11.58 6.13 0.99
C THR A 43 11.95 7.11 2.11
N PRO A 44 11.80 8.45 1.95
CA PRO A 44 12.09 9.39 3.03
C PRO A 44 11.24 9.10 4.25
N PHE A 45 9.99 8.70 4.04
CA PHE A 45 9.13 8.44 5.17
C PHE A 45 9.56 7.27 6.05
N ARG A 46 10.05 6.18 5.46
CA ARG A 46 10.54 5.05 6.26
C ARG A 46 11.72 5.44 7.15
N GLN A 47 12.40 6.55 6.86
CA GLN A 47 13.45 7.10 7.72
C GLN A 47 12.88 7.84 8.93
N GLU A 48 11.66 8.39 8.81
CA GLU A 48 11.01 9.24 9.81
C GLU A 48 10.07 8.47 10.76
N SER A 49 9.66 7.24 10.41
CA SER A 49 8.71 6.45 11.22
C SER A 49 9.13 5.02 11.44
N ALA A 50 9.51 4.70 12.68
CA ALA A 50 9.88 3.35 13.09
C ALA A 50 8.78 2.30 12.83
N PRO A 51 7.48 2.53 13.11
CA PRO A 51 6.43 1.58 12.78
C PRO A 51 6.36 1.23 11.30
N VAL A 52 6.60 2.19 10.41
CA VAL A 52 6.54 1.92 8.96
C VAL A 52 7.86 1.38 8.43
N ALA A 53 8.99 1.76 9.01
CA ALA A 53 10.28 1.14 8.75
C ALA A 53 10.28 -0.36 9.07
N SER A 54 9.51 -0.78 10.09
CA SER A 54 9.36 -2.17 10.50
C SER A 54 8.65 -3.04 9.45
N LEU A 55 7.81 -2.44 8.60
CA LEU A 55 7.09 -3.13 7.55
C LEU A 55 7.96 -3.36 6.32
N HIS A 56 7.72 -4.47 5.62
CA HIS A 56 8.38 -4.73 4.35
C HIS A 56 7.86 -3.78 3.26
N ILE A 57 8.76 -3.30 2.40
CA ILE A 57 8.43 -2.29 1.38
C ILE A 57 7.31 -2.72 0.45
N ASP A 58 7.27 -3.99 0.05
CA ASP A 58 6.21 -4.52 -0.82
C ASP A 58 4.81 -4.41 -0.18
N VAL A 59 4.73 -4.54 1.15
CA VAL A 59 3.45 -4.43 1.86
C VAL A 59 2.95 -2.98 1.80
N LEU A 60 3.85 -2.02 1.93
CA LEU A 60 3.55 -0.59 1.80
C LEU A 60 3.12 -0.24 0.38
N GLN A 61 3.89 -0.68 -0.62
CA GLN A 61 3.56 -0.49 -2.04
C GLN A 61 2.23 -1.16 -2.41
N ASN A 62 1.95 -2.38 -1.91
CA ASN A 62 0.67 -3.04 -2.16
C ASN A 62 -0.51 -2.26 -1.55
N THR A 63 -0.28 -1.54 -0.45
CA THR A 63 -1.31 -0.70 0.14
C THR A 63 -1.64 0.50 -0.76
N LEU A 64 -0.62 1.10 -1.39
CA LEU A 64 -0.79 2.15 -2.40
C LEU A 64 -1.46 1.61 -3.68
N ASP A 65 -1.13 0.40 -4.14
CA ASP A 65 -1.83 -0.22 -5.27
C ASP A 65 -3.35 -0.36 -5.01
N ARG A 66 -3.72 -0.75 -3.79
CA ARG A 66 -5.13 -0.91 -3.42
C ARG A 66 -5.86 0.42 -3.42
N LEU A 67 -5.19 1.48 -2.97
CA LEU A 67 -5.71 2.86 -3.01
C LEU A 67 -5.92 3.32 -4.46
N ASP A 68 -4.90 3.16 -5.30
CA ASP A 68 -4.93 3.55 -6.72
C ASP A 68 -6.07 2.85 -7.46
N LYS A 69 -6.23 1.53 -7.28
CA LYS A 69 -7.35 0.77 -7.83
C LYS A 69 -8.71 1.27 -7.33
N ALA A 70 -8.81 1.65 -6.06
CA ALA A 70 -10.05 2.19 -5.50
C ALA A 70 -10.38 3.56 -6.12
N TYR A 71 -9.40 4.44 -6.31
CA TYR A 71 -9.58 5.72 -6.99
C TYR A 71 -9.98 5.55 -8.46
N GLN A 72 -9.30 4.66 -9.19
CA GLN A 72 -9.67 4.34 -10.58
C GLN A 72 -11.12 3.84 -10.67
N ALA A 73 -11.53 2.96 -9.75
CA ALA A 73 -12.91 2.48 -9.69
C ALA A 73 -13.91 3.59 -9.34
N PHE A 74 -13.54 4.50 -8.44
CA PHE A 74 -14.35 5.68 -8.06
C PHE A 74 -14.62 6.57 -9.27
N PHE A 75 -13.57 7.02 -9.97
CA PHE A 75 -13.71 7.89 -11.14
C PHE A 75 -14.45 7.20 -12.29
N ARG A 76 -14.13 5.94 -12.57
CA ARG A 76 -14.81 5.16 -13.62
C ARG A 76 -16.32 5.06 -13.38
N ARG A 77 -16.75 4.87 -12.13
CA ARG A 77 -18.18 4.82 -11.77
C ARG A 77 -18.83 6.20 -11.87
N GLY A 78 -18.16 7.25 -11.41
CA GLY A 78 -18.64 8.62 -11.58
C GLY A 78 -18.88 8.98 -13.05
N GLN A 79 -17.96 8.59 -13.94
CA GLN A 79 -18.11 8.79 -15.39
C GLN A 79 -19.29 8.01 -16.01
N LYS A 80 -19.68 6.87 -15.41
CA LYS A 80 -20.83 6.08 -15.85
C LYS A 80 -22.17 6.58 -15.30
N GLY A 81 -22.18 7.62 -14.47
CA GLY A 81 -23.38 8.11 -13.80
C GLY A 81 -23.84 7.26 -12.61
N ASP A 82 -23.04 6.26 -12.19
CA ASP A 82 -23.30 5.51 -10.96
C ASP A 82 -23.08 6.40 -9.73
N LYS A 83 -23.55 5.97 -8.55
CA LYS A 83 -23.19 6.57 -7.26
C LYS A 83 -21.96 5.85 -6.66
N PRO A 84 -20.72 6.30 -6.89
CA PRO A 84 -19.55 5.67 -6.30
C PRO A 84 -19.40 5.99 -4.82
N GLY A 85 -18.97 5.01 -4.02
CA GLY A 85 -18.45 5.26 -2.68
C GLY A 85 -17.01 5.79 -2.75
N PHE A 86 -16.68 6.79 -1.93
CA PHE A 86 -15.33 7.35 -1.87
C PHE A 86 -14.31 6.30 -1.36
N PRO A 87 -13.09 6.23 -1.94
CA PRO A 87 -12.04 5.34 -1.46
C PRO A 87 -11.77 5.55 0.04
N ARG A 88 -11.64 4.44 0.76
CA ARG A 88 -11.36 4.44 2.20
C ARG A 88 -10.38 3.35 2.54
N PHE A 89 -9.58 3.60 3.56
CA PHE A 89 -8.74 2.55 4.10
C PHE A 89 -9.47 1.65 5.07
N LYS A 90 -8.94 0.44 5.17
CA LYS A 90 -9.33 -0.50 6.22
C LYS A 90 -8.84 0.05 7.56
N GLY A 91 -9.72 0.03 8.57
CA GLY A 91 -9.33 0.35 9.95
C GLY A 91 -8.30 -0.64 10.49
N ALA A 92 -7.72 -0.30 11.64
CA ALA A 92 -6.82 -1.21 12.37
C ALA A 92 -7.48 -2.58 12.57
N GLY A 93 -6.69 -3.66 12.45
CA GLY A 93 -7.17 -5.05 12.57
C GLY A 93 -8.00 -5.58 11.39
N ARG A 94 -8.39 -4.74 10.42
CA ARG A 94 -9.19 -5.19 9.25
C ARG A 94 -8.33 -5.58 8.05
N TYR A 95 -7.01 -5.38 8.11
CA TYR A 95 -6.08 -5.73 7.04
C TYR A 95 -5.57 -7.16 7.23
N ARG A 96 -6.25 -8.14 6.59
CA ARG A 96 -6.02 -9.58 6.80
C ARG A 96 -5.07 -10.25 5.79
N SER A 97 -4.36 -9.49 4.97
CA SER A 97 -3.55 -10.04 3.88
C SER A 97 -2.31 -9.18 3.66
N MET A 98 -1.14 -9.79 3.50
CA MET A 98 0.08 -9.10 3.07
C MET A 98 0.50 -9.66 1.71
N THR A 99 1.01 -8.79 0.84
CA THR A 99 1.45 -9.18 -0.50
C THR A 99 2.91 -8.75 -0.66
N PHE A 100 3.70 -9.66 -1.20
CA PHE A 100 5.11 -9.46 -1.45
C PHE A 100 5.37 -9.74 -2.93
N LYS A 101 5.75 -8.71 -3.68
CA LYS A 101 5.89 -8.76 -5.14
C LYS A 101 7.29 -9.18 -5.57
N HIS A 102 8.30 -8.77 -4.80
CA HIS A 102 9.71 -8.89 -5.17
C HIS A 102 10.42 -9.98 -4.38
N LEU A 103 9.69 -10.93 -3.77
CA LEU A 103 10.31 -12.02 -3.06
C LEU A 103 10.95 -13.01 -4.02
N ALA A 104 12.19 -13.40 -3.72
CA ALA A 104 12.87 -14.49 -4.40
C ALA A 104 12.09 -15.81 -4.26
N LYS A 105 12.18 -16.69 -5.27
CA LYS A 105 11.44 -17.97 -5.32
C LYS A 105 11.71 -18.90 -4.12
N GLN A 106 12.81 -18.72 -3.39
CA GLN A 106 13.22 -19.59 -2.28
C GLN A 106 12.77 -19.11 -0.89
N LEU A 107 11.46 -18.87 -0.72
CA LEU A 107 10.89 -18.60 0.61
C LEU A 107 10.65 -19.86 1.42
N ILE A 108 10.40 -20.97 0.72
CA ILE A 108 10.10 -22.28 1.31
C ILE A 108 11.42 -22.88 1.81
N ARG A 109 11.48 -23.18 3.11
CA ARG A 109 12.64 -23.79 3.77
C ARG A 109 12.48 -25.28 4.01
N ALA A 110 11.24 -25.73 4.16
CA ALA A 110 10.91 -27.14 4.34
C ALA A 110 9.50 -27.41 3.83
N ILE A 111 9.33 -28.54 3.16
CA ILE A 111 8.06 -29.04 2.64
C ILE A 111 7.74 -30.34 3.39
N GLY A 112 6.57 -30.39 4.03
CA GLY A 112 5.97 -31.62 4.58
C GLY A 112 4.84 -32.12 3.68
N LYS A 113 3.97 -33.02 4.16
CA LYS A 113 2.86 -33.55 3.34
C LYS A 113 1.79 -32.51 2.95
N ARG A 114 1.40 -31.64 3.89
CA ARG A 114 0.39 -30.57 3.70
C ARG A 114 0.77 -29.25 4.39
N THR A 115 2.03 -29.13 4.77
CA THR A 115 2.55 -27.99 5.53
C THR A 115 3.90 -27.60 5.00
N ALA A 116 4.22 -26.31 5.00
CA ALA A 116 5.55 -25.82 4.69
C ALA A 116 6.02 -24.80 5.73
N ARG A 117 7.33 -24.65 5.87
CA ARG A 117 7.92 -23.52 6.59
C ARG A 117 8.39 -22.50 5.58
N VAL A 118 7.87 -21.28 5.67
CA VAL A 118 8.29 -20.16 4.84
C VAL A 118 8.95 -19.08 5.69
N VAL A 119 9.95 -18.41 5.14
CA VAL A 119 10.53 -17.21 5.77
C VAL A 119 9.85 -15.99 5.18
N VAL A 120 9.10 -15.27 6.00
CA VAL A 120 8.44 -14.03 5.60
C VAL A 120 9.29 -12.84 6.02
N PRO A 121 9.63 -11.89 5.13
CA PRO A 121 10.42 -10.73 5.48
C PRO A 121 9.82 -9.95 6.66
N LYS A 122 10.67 -9.49 7.58
CA LYS A 122 10.29 -8.73 8.80
C LYS A 122 9.41 -9.49 9.81
N ILE A 123 9.03 -10.74 9.53
CA ILE A 123 8.23 -11.59 10.43
C ILE A 123 9.03 -12.83 10.87
N GLY A 124 9.80 -13.43 9.97
CA GLY A 124 10.60 -14.63 10.24
C GLY A 124 9.92 -15.92 9.78
N HIS A 125 10.15 -17.01 10.50
CA HIS A 125 9.65 -18.33 10.12
C HIS A 125 8.16 -18.47 10.42
N VAL A 126 7.39 -18.83 9.40
CA VAL A 126 5.95 -19.07 9.49
C VAL A 126 5.63 -20.46 8.98
N LYS A 127 4.88 -21.24 9.77
CA LYS A 127 4.29 -22.50 9.31
C LYS A 127 3.04 -22.18 8.51
N ILE A 128 2.96 -22.68 7.29
CA ILE A 128 1.77 -22.57 6.43
C ILE A 128 1.16 -23.94 6.19
N HIS A 129 -0.17 -23.94 6.05
CA HIS A 129 -0.93 -25.06 5.51
C HIS A 129 -1.28 -24.71 4.06
N TYR A 130 -1.05 -25.63 3.14
CA TYR A 130 -1.34 -25.42 1.72
C TYR A 130 -2.28 -26.49 1.19
N HIS A 131 -3.16 -26.10 0.27
CA HIS A 131 -4.15 -27.00 -0.33
C HIS A 131 -3.66 -27.67 -1.62
N ARG A 132 -2.67 -27.08 -2.31
CA ARG A 132 -2.12 -27.59 -3.58
C ARG A 132 -0.65 -27.96 -3.41
N PRO A 133 -0.14 -29.03 -4.05
CA PRO A 133 1.28 -29.36 -4.04
C PRO A 133 2.13 -28.15 -4.40
N LEU A 134 3.21 -27.94 -3.65
CA LEU A 134 4.18 -26.86 -3.84
C LEU A 134 5.28 -27.27 -4.81
#